data_AF-A0A1V0V0Q2-F1
#
_entry.id   AF-A0A1V0V0Q2-F1
#
_cell.length_a   1.000
_cell.length_b   1.000
_cell.length_c   1.000
_cell.angle_alpha   90.00
_cell.angle_beta   90.00
_cell.angle_gamma   90.00
#
_symmetry.space_group_name_H-M   'P 1'
#
loop_
_entity.id
_entity.type
_entity.pdbx_description
1 polymer ?
#
loop_
_entity_poly.entity_id
_entity_poly.type
_entity_poly.pdbx_seq_one_letter_code
_entity_poly.pdbx_strand_id
1 'polypeptide(L)'
;MFFVSEEHEANYNLLLGVYQEYDTEYKAACYVLAMPEIYKSTGGRFGEYPFDWMYKFKEVEKEEVDFWTKEKRVVIERVYEEDENGKELESEAYGTLSSGYRKIVQLGRNLFNSSNDFNLCDALGTWDSTLFEVFQQAVMIRREG
;
A
#
# COMPACT_ATOMS: atom_id res chain seq x y z
N MET A 1 -12.96 -13.96 9.00
CA MET A 1 -12.22 -13.27 7.94
C MET A 1 -11.68 -14.34 7.01
N PHE A 2 -11.87 -14.20 5.71
CA PHE A 2 -11.28 -15.09 4.71
C PHE A 2 -9.78 -14.83 4.59
N PHE A 3 -8.97 -15.87 4.55
CA PHE A 3 -7.55 -15.82 4.24
C PHE A 3 -7.24 -16.89 3.20
N VAL A 4 -6.41 -16.56 2.20
CA VAL A 4 -6.04 -17.49 1.12
C VAL A 4 -5.15 -18.64 1.62
N SER A 5 -4.47 -18.44 2.75
CA SER A 5 -3.60 -19.42 3.41
C SER A 5 -3.35 -19.04 4.87
N GLU A 6 -2.78 -19.96 5.66
CA GLU A 6 -2.29 -19.67 7.02
C GLU A 6 -1.18 -18.60 7.01
N GLU A 7 -0.37 -18.55 5.94
CA GLU A 7 0.66 -17.52 5.75
C GLU A 7 0.03 -16.13 5.59
N HIS A 8 -1.08 -16.02 4.86
CA HIS A 8 -1.81 -14.76 4.73
C HIS A 8 -2.29 -14.25 6.11
N GLU A 9 -2.88 -15.12 6.92
CA GLU A 9 -3.31 -14.75 8.27
C GLU A 9 -2.13 -14.35 9.19
N ALA A 10 -1.02 -15.09 9.13
CA ALA A 10 0.17 -14.79 9.92
C ALA A 10 0.76 -13.42 9.53
N ASN A 11 0.89 -13.14 8.24
CA ASN A 11 1.36 -11.85 7.71
C ASN A 11 0.43 -10.70 8.15
N TYR A 12 -0.87 -10.93 8.14
CA TYR A 12 -1.86 -9.92 8.53
C TYR A 12 -1.68 -9.50 9.99
N ASN A 13 -1.55 -10.46 10.90
CA ASN A 13 -1.32 -10.20 12.31
C ASN A 13 0.02 -9.48 12.57
N LEU A 14 1.07 -9.82 11.80
CA LEU A 14 2.35 -9.13 11.88
C LEU A 14 2.21 -7.66 11.47
N LEU A 15 1.55 -7.38 10.34
CA LEU A 15 1.37 -6.01 9.84
C LEU A 15 0.52 -5.13 10.77
N LEU A 16 -0.53 -5.68 11.38
CA LEU A 16 -1.30 -4.97 12.41
C LEU A 16 -0.42 -4.56 13.59
N GLY A 17 0.54 -5.41 13.98
CA GLY A 17 1.51 -5.10 15.04
C GLY A 17 2.55 -4.05 14.64
N VAL A 18 2.89 -3.97 13.35
CA VAL A 18 3.85 -2.98 12.80
C VAL A 18 3.24 -1.60 12.77
N TYR A 19 2.04 -1.45 12.21
CA TYR A 19 1.41 -0.15 12.07
C TYR A 19 0.77 0.33 13.37
N GLN A 20 0.41 -0.57 14.30
CA GLN A 20 -0.21 -0.24 15.59
C GLN A 20 -1.51 0.58 15.49
N GLU A 21 -2.07 0.69 14.29
CA GLU A 21 -3.29 1.40 14.01
C GLU A 21 -4.46 0.42 13.91
N TYR A 22 -5.57 0.79 14.57
CA TYR A 22 -6.74 -0.06 14.70
C TYR A 22 -7.94 0.42 13.89
N ASP A 23 -7.77 1.50 13.12
CA ASP A 23 -8.81 1.96 12.21
C ASP A 23 -9.02 0.96 11.06
N THR A 24 -10.12 1.15 10.35
CA THR A 24 -10.54 0.27 9.27
C THR A 24 -9.67 0.41 8.02
N GLU A 25 -9.07 1.58 7.83
CA GLU A 25 -8.18 1.95 6.74
C GLU A 25 -6.92 1.11 6.82
N TYR A 26 -6.23 1.15 7.95
CA TYR A 26 -5.02 0.39 8.21
C TYR A 26 -5.31 -1.11 8.27
N LYS A 27 -6.45 -1.55 8.83
CA LYS A 27 -6.83 -2.97 8.79
C LYS A 27 -7.01 -3.46 7.35
N ALA A 28 -7.72 -2.71 6.50
CA ALA A 28 -7.91 -3.08 5.11
C ALA A 28 -6.58 -3.08 4.34
N ALA A 29 -5.72 -2.08 4.59
CA ALA A 29 -4.38 -2.02 4.01
C ALA A 29 -3.52 -3.22 4.43
N CYS A 30 -3.44 -3.51 5.74
CA CYS A 30 -2.70 -4.66 6.27
C CYS A 30 -3.20 -5.97 5.67
N TYR A 31 -4.51 -6.15 5.53
CA TYR A 31 -5.09 -7.35 4.94
C TYR A 31 -4.63 -7.54 3.50
N VAL A 32 -4.72 -6.49 2.67
CA VAL A 32 -4.27 -6.54 1.28
C VAL A 32 -2.76 -6.84 1.17
N LEU A 33 -1.94 -6.18 1.99
CA LEU A 33 -0.49 -6.32 1.97
C LEU A 33 -0.01 -7.66 2.53
N ALA A 34 -0.83 -8.33 3.33
CA ALA A 34 -0.53 -9.62 3.93
C ALA A 34 -0.64 -10.80 2.94
N MET A 35 -1.20 -10.59 1.75
CA MET A 35 -1.21 -11.59 0.68
C MET A 35 0.22 -12.12 0.44
N PRO A 36 0.46 -13.44 0.45
CA PRO A 36 1.81 -14.01 0.41
C PRO A 36 2.68 -13.49 -0.74
N GLU A 37 2.11 -13.33 -1.93
CA GLU A 37 2.82 -12.83 -3.12
C GLU A 37 3.24 -11.36 -2.95
N ILE A 38 2.38 -10.52 -2.36
CA ILE A 38 2.69 -9.11 -2.09
C ILE A 38 3.72 -9.01 -0.97
N TYR A 39 3.48 -9.72 0.14
CA TYR A 39 4.36 -9.74 1.30
C TYR A 39 5.78 -10.20 0.96
N LYS A 40 5.88 -11.26 0.15
CA LYS A 40 7.18 -11.79 -0.30
C LYS A 40 7.90 -10.81 -1.23
N SER A 41 7.19 -10.08 -2.09
CA SER A 41 7.80 -9.12 -3.03
C SER A 41 8.56 -7.99 -2.32
N THR A 42 8.15 -7.64 -1.10
CA THR A 42 8.77 -6.58 -0.28
C THR A 42 9.60 -7.11 0.87
N GLY A 43 9.65 -8.44 1.06
CA GLY A 43 10.24 -9.07 2.24
C GLY A 43 9.53 -8.66 3.56
N GLY A 44 8.23 -8.34 3.48
CA GLY A 44 7.42 -7.90 4.61
C GLY A 44 7.70 -6.45 5.06
N ARG A 45 8.30 -5.62 4.22
CA ARG A 45 8.68 -4.23 4.55
C ARG A 45 8.05 -3.25 3.58
N PHE A 46 7.00 -2.57 4.02
CA PHE A 46 6.19 -1.70 3.16
C PHE A 46 6.48 -0.20 3.33
N GLY A 47 7.28 0.18 4.33
CA GLY A 47 7.58 1.56 4.66
C GLY A 47 6.72 2.09 5.80
N GLU A 48 6.88 3.38 6.09
CA GLU A 48 6.15 4.09 7.13
C GLU A 48 4.66 4.19 6.82
N TYR A 49 4.31 4.39 5.55
CA TYR A 49 2.93 4.28 5.08
C TYR A 49 2.72 2.99 4.29
N PRO A 50 1.55 2.33 4.40
CA PRO A 50 1.30 1.01 3.81
C PRO A 50 1.57 0.87 2.30
N PHE A 51 1.51 1.97 1.54
CA PHE A 51 1.63 1.96 0.08
C PHE A 51 2.85 2.73 -0.45
N ASP A 52 3.79 3.15 0.40
CA ASP A 52 5.00 3.87 -0.02
C ASP A 52 5.88 3.03 -0.96
N TRP A 53 5.97 1.73 -0.67
CA TRP A 53 6.75 0.78 -1.44
C TRP A 53 6.36 0.66 -2.92
N MET A 54 5.23 1.21 -3.35
CA MET A 54 4.77 1.14 -4.74
C MET A 54 5.69 1.89 -5.70
N TYR A 55 6.35 2.96 -5.24
CA TYR A 55 7.11 3.87 -6.09
C TYR A 55 8.54 4.06 -5.59
N LYS A 56 9.43 4.42 -6.51
CA LYS A 56 10.80 4.81 -6.18
C LYS A 56 10.80 6.23 -5.66
N PHE A 57 11.48 6.45 -4.55
CA PHE A 57 11.71 7.79 -4.01
C PHE A 57 13.13 7.90 -3.47
N LYS A 58 13.60 9.15 -3.34
CA LYS A 58 14.82 9.50 -2.64
C LYS A 58 14.47 10.39 -1.46
N GLU A 59 15.21 10.22 -0.38
CA GLU A 59 15.16 11.12 0.76
C GLU A 59 16.15 12.26 0.55
N VAL A 60 15.65 13.48 0.64
CA VAL A 60 16.43 14.70 0.44
C VAL A 60 16.30 15.56 1.68
N GLU A 61 17.44 16.01 2.20
CA GLU A 61 17.47 16.94 3.32
C GLU A 61 17.17 18.36 2.81
N LYS A 62 16.21 19.02 3.45
CA LYS A 62 15.80 20.38 3.14
C LYS A 62 15.83 21.22 4.40
N GLU A 63 16.58 22.33 4.34
CA GLU A 63 16.49 23.35 5.37
C GLU A 63 15.17 24.10 5.24
N GLU A 64 14.28 23.88 6.20
CA GLU A 64 13.10 24.72 6.37
C GLU A 64 13.37 25.76 7.46
N VAL A 65 12.89 26.98 7.22
CA VAL A 65 12.91 28.05 8.22
C VAL A 65 11.50 28.24 8.73
N ASP A 66 11.29 28.07 10.02
CA ASP A 66 9.99 28.35 10.63
C ASP A 66 9.62 29.82 10.39
N PHE A 67 8.43 30.04 9.84
CA PHE A 67 8.01 31.38 9.43
C PHE A 67 7.91 32.35 10.61
N TRP A 68 7.54 31.85 11.79
CA TRP A 68 7.28 32.63 13.00
C TRP A 68 8.51 32.74 13.89
N THR A 69 9.22 31.64 14.16
CA THR A 69 10.38 31.61 15.06
C THR A 69 11.69 31.95 14.35
N LYS A 70 11.72 31.87 13.01
CA LYS A 70 12.93 32.00 12.17
C LYS A 70 14.00 30.95 12.47
N GLU A 71 13.67 29.90 13.21
CA GLU A 71 14.56 28.78 13.48
C GLU A 71 14.72 27.91 12.23
N LYS A 72 15.94 27.41 12.01
CA LYS A 72 16.24 26.46 10.95
C LYS A 72 16.03 25.05 11.46
N ARG A 73 15.31 24.23 10.69
CA ARG A 73 15.20 22.80 10.88
C ARG A 73 15.55 22.07 9.59
N VAL A 74 16.21 20.93 9.72
CA VAL A 74 16.43 20.02 8.59
C VAL A 74 15.25 19.05 8.56
N VAL A 75 14.51 19.05 7.47
CA VAL A 75 13.41 18.11 7.23
C VAL A 75 13.86 17.15 6.14
N ILE A 76 13.57 15.86 6.33
CA ILE A 76 13.76 14.84 5.30
C ILE A 76 12.49 14.82 4.45
N GLU A 77 12.60 15.27 3.21
CA GLU A 77 11.52 15.23 2.21
C GLU A 77 11.70 14.00 1.32
N ARG A 78 10.63 13.24 1.07
CA ARG A 78 10.63 12.17 0.07
C ARG A 78 10.27 12.75 -1.29
N VAL A 79 11.16 12.58 -2.26
CA VAL A 79 10.94 13.00 -3.64
C VAL A 79 10.85 11.74 -4.51
N TYR A 80 9.67 11.51 -5.07
CA TYR A 80 9.43 10.38 -5.97
C TYR A 80 10.20 10.56 -7.28
N GLU A 81 10.76 9.46 -7.79
CA GLU A 81 11.40 9.48 -9.11
C GLU A 81 10.31 9.43 -10.18
N GLU A 82 10.44 10.26 -11.21
CA GLU A 82 9.47 10.35 -12.31
C GLU A 82 10.13 10.01 -13.66
N ASP A 83 9.33 9.52 -14.60
CA ASP A 83 9.73 9.35 -16.00
C ASP A 83 9.73 10.67 -16.77
N GLU A 84 10.07 10.61 -18.07
CA GLU A 84 10.09 11.79 -18.96
C GLU A 84 8.74 12.50 -19.12
N ASN A 85 7.64 11.87 -18.73
CA ASN A 85 6.28 12.42 -18.78
C ASN A 85 5.79 12.89 -17.40
N GLY A 86 6.64 12.86 -16.36
CA GLY A 86 6.27 13.22 -15.00
C GLY A 86 5.46 12.15 -14.27
N LYS A 87 5.51 10.89 -14.73
CA LYS A 87 4.85 9.76 -14.06
C LYS A 87 5.81 9.10 -13.08
N GLU A 88 5.36 8.91 -11.84
CA GLU A 88 6.11 8.21 -10.79
C GLU A 88 6.59 6.81 -11.26
N LEU A 89 7.87 6.54 -11.05
CA LEU A 89 8.50 5.27 -11.39
C LEU A 89 8.13 4.22 -10.35
N GLU A 90 7.59 3.12 -10.83
CA GLU A 90 7.24 1.97 -9.99
C GLU A 90 8.49 1.34 -9.38
N SER A 91 8.36 0.86 -8.15
CA SER A 91 9.39 0.03 -7.52
C SER A 91 9.51 -1.32 -8.22
N GLU A 92 10.65 -1.99 -8.08
CA GLU A 92 10.83 -3.35 -8.62
C GLU A 92 9.86 -4.35 -7.97
N ALA A 93 9.63 -4.21 -6.67
CA ALA A 93 8.68 -5.04 -5.92
C ALA A 93 7.26 -4.93 -6.47
N TYR A 94 6.79 -3.71 -6.76
CA TYR A 94 5.46 -3.50 -7.34
C TYR A 94 5.40 -3.86 -8.83
N GLY A 95 6.47 -3.53 -9.57
CA GLY A 95 6.62 -3.79 -11.00
C GLY A 95 6.54 -5.27 -11.40
N THR A 96 6.96 -6.17 -10.51
CA THR A 96 7.03 -7.62 -10.77
C THR A 96 5.74 -8.38 -10.43
N LEU A 97 4.78 -7.75 -9.75
CA LEU A 97 3.48 -8.37 -9.44
C LEU A 97 2.65 -8.60 -10.70
N SER A 98 1.87 -9.69 -10.70
CA SER A 98 0.91 -9.93 -11.79
C SER A 98 -0.19 -8.86 -11.81
N SER A 99 -0.86 -8.71 -12.96
CA SER A 99 -1.94 -7.73 -13.12
C SER A 99 -3.02 -7.86 -12.03
N GLY A 100 -3.42 -9.08 -11.65
CA GLY A 100 -4.40 -9.33 -10.60
C GLY A 100 -3.98 -8.79 -9.24
N TYR A 101 -2.74 -9.09 -8.81
CA TYR A 101 -2.22 -8.58 -7.53
C TYR A 101 -2.01 -7.07 -7.57
N ARG A 102 -1.60 -6.51 -8.72
CA ARG A 102 -1.51 -5.05 -8.87
C ARG A 102 -2.86 -4.37 -8.68
N LYS A 103 -3.95 -4.96 -9.20
CA LYS A 103 -5.31 -4.46 -8.95
C LYS A 103 -5.73 -4.58 -7.49
N ILE A 104 -5.30 -5.64 -6.78
CA ILE A 104 -5.55 -5.80 -5.34
C ILE A 104 -4.80 -4.74 -4.53
N VAL A 105 -3.55 -4.42 -4.88
CA VAL A 105 -2.80 -3.31 -4.25
C VAL A 105 -3.48 -1.97 -4.53
N GLN A 106 -3.92 -1.71 -5.76
CA GLN A 106 -4.67 -0.50 -6.12
C GLN A 106 -5.97 -0.37 -5.32
N LEU A 107 -6.72 -1.46 -5.17
CA LEU A 107 -7.89 -1.54 -4.28
C LEU A 107 -7.50 -1.17 -2.84
N GLY A 108 -6.45 -1.79 -2.30
CA GLY A 108 -5.99 -1.52 -0.94
C GLY A 108 -5.67 -0.03 -0.73
N ARG A 109 -4.96 0.59 -1.68
CA ARG A 109 -4.65 2.03 -1.64
C ARG A 109 -5.92 2.87 -1.69
N ASN A 110 -6.87 2.51 -2.56
CA ASN A 110 -8.16 3.19 -2.66
C ASN A 110 -8.97 3.10 -1.35
N LEU A 111 -9.03 1.93 -0.70
CA LEU A 111 -9.71 1.76 0.58
C LEU A 111 -9.03 2.52 1.72
N PHE A 112 -7.70 2.68 1.66
CA PHE A 112 -6.90 3.38 2.66
C PHE A 112 -7.01 4.90 2.57
N ASN A 113 -6.85 5.50 1.38
CA ASN A 113 -6.76 6.96 1.24
C ASN A 113 -7.54 7.54 0.05
N SER A 114 -8.50 6.79 -0.50
CA SER A 114 -9.31 7.21 -1.67
C SER A 114 -8.50 7.54 -2.92
N SER A 115 -7.34 6.89 -3.14
CA SER A 115 -6.59 7.01 -4.39
C SER A 115 -7.46 6.69 -5.62
N ASN A 116 -7.31 7.48 -6.70
CA ASN A 116 -8.08 7.34 -7.93
C ASN A 116 -7.51 6.30 -8.92
N ASP A 117 -6.50 5.53 -8.53
CA ASP A 117 -5.83 4.58 -9.43
C ASP A 117 -6.61 3.28 -9.66
N PHE A 118 -7.62 3.00 -8.82
CA PHE A 118 -8.38 1.76 -8.86
C PHE A 118 -9.61 1.85 -9.78
N ASN A 119 -9.71 0.91 -10.72
CA ASN A 119 -10.89 0.71 -11.56
C ASN A 119 -11.52 -0.65 -11.29
N LEU A 120 -12.73 -0.65 -10.72
CA LEU A 120 -13.44 -1.87 -10.35
C LEU A 120 -13.78 -2.76 -11.55
N CYS A 121 -14.22 -2.18 -12.67
CA CYS A 121 -14.62 -2.95 -13.85
C CYS A 121 -13.43 -3.73 -14.44
N ASP A 122 -12.30 -3.05 -14.59
CA ASP A 122 -11.04 -3.64 -15.04
C ASP A 122 -10.54 -4.72 -14.08
N ALA A 123 -10.65 -4.48 -12.78
CA ALA A 123 -10.28 -5.44 -11.75
C ALA A 123 -11.16 -6.71 -11.77
N LEU A 124 -12.48 -6.56 -11.88
CA LEU A 124 -13.42 -7.70 -11.98
C LEU A 124 -13.18 -8.55 -13.23
N GLY A 125 -12.70 -7.96 -14.33
CA GLY A 125 -12.31 -8.69 -15.54
C GLY A 125 -10.95 -9.40 -15.42
N THR A 126 -10.17 -9.10 -14.38
CA THR A 126 -8.80 -9.61 -14.19
C THR A 126 -8.72 -10.68 -13.09
N TRP A 127 -9.53 -10.57 -12.04
CA TRP A 127 -9.46 -11.45 -10.87
C TRP A 127 -10.08 -12.83 -11.10
N ASP A 128 -9.41 -13.85 -10.56
CA ASP A 128 -10.00 -15.17 -10.38
C ASP A 128 -10.91 -15.21 -9.14
N SER A 129 -11.48 -16.38 -8.84
CA SER A 129 -12.34 -16.55 -7.66
C SER A 129 -11.63 -16.22 -6.35
N THR A 130 -10.35 -16.57 -6.23
CA THR A 130 -9.57 -16.34 -5.01
C THR A 130 -9.35 -14.85 -4.78
N LEU A 131 -8.89 -14.11 -5.78
CA LEU A 131 -8.68 -12.67 -5.68
C LEU A 131 -10.00 -11.91 -5.53
N PHE A 132 -11.10 -12.43 -6.09
CA PHE A 132 -12.43 -11.87 -5.86
C PHE A 132 -12.88 -12.00 -4.39
N GLU A 133 -12.64 -13.15 -3.74
CA GLU A 133 -12.91 -13.31 -2.30
C GLU A 133 -12.04 -12.40 -1.44
N VAL A 134 -10.76 -12.21 -1.81
CA VAL A 134 -9.88 -11.23 -1.16
C VAL A 134 -10.44 -9.81 -1.29
N PHE A 135 -10.89 -9.43 -2.48
CA PHE A 135 -11.55 -8.14 -2.71
C PHE A 135 -12.77 -7.96 -1.79
N GLN A 136 -13.66 -8.96 -1.74
CA GLN A 136 -14.85 -8.90 -0.88
C GLN A 136 -14.45 -8.74 0.59
N GLN A 137 -13.49 -9.54 1.06
CA GLN A 137 -13.05 -9.49 2.44
C GLN A 137 -12.39 -8.14 2.81
N ALA A 138 -11.59 -7.57 1.93
CA ALA A 138 -10.96 -6.25 2.12
C ALA A 138 -12.02 -5.14 2.25
N VAL A 139 -13.05 -5.17 1.39
CA VAL A 139 -14.18 -4.22 1.46
C VAL A 139 -14.98 -4.39 2.75
N MET A 140 -15.22 -5.63 3.19
CA MET A 140 -15.92 -5.90 4.45
C MET A 140 -15.13 -5.35 5.64
N ILE A 141 -13.81 -5.56 5.69
CA ILE A 141 -12.94 -5.00 6.75
C ILE A 141 -13.04 -3.48 6.79
N ARG A 142 -13.00 -2.82 5.63
CA ARG A 142 -13.09 -1.36 5.55
C ARG A 142 -14.45 -0.84 6.03
N ARG A 143 -15.53 -1.61 5.78
CA ARG A 143 -16.91 -1.22 6.08
C ARG A 143 -17.32 -1.48 7.54
N GLU A 144 -16.77 -2.51 8.18
CA GLU A 144 -17.26 -3.04 9.46
C GLU A 144 -16.63 -2.43 10.72
N GLY A 145 -15.83 -1.37 10.64
CA GLY A 145 -15.41 -0.64 11.83
C GLY A 145 -16.10 0.70 12.05
#